data_AF-A0A2U3N6Y8-F1
#
_entry.id   AF-A0A2U3N6Y8-F1
#
_cell.length_a   1.000
_cell.length_b   1.000
_cell.length_c   1.000
_cell.angle_alpha   90.00
_cell.angle_beta   90.00
_cell.angle_gamma   90.00
#
_symmetry.space_group_name_H-M   'P 1'
#
loop_
_entity.id
_entity.type
_entity.pdbx_description
1 polymer ?
#
loop_
_entity_poly.entity_id
_entity_poly.type
_entity_poly.pdbx_seq_one_letter_code
_entity_poly.pdbx_strand_id
1 'polypeptide(L)'
;MVSADNGLHAEPDLQVWGAEDALRSGQRAERAWLLARAAQRSAATSLDHSAASHERTADAYDVAADRNNPGADEYRRHAARHREFAREDRLMARRLRRMADAGPMGIAGL
;
A
#
# COMPACT_ATOMS: atom_id res chain seq x y z
N MET A 1 -9.56 -65.78 26.47
CA MET A 1 -9.16 -65.72 25.04
C MET A 1 -10.43 -65.38 24.28
N VAL A 2 -10.59 -64.21 23.65
CA VAL A 2 -9.67 -63.54 22.73
C VAL A 2 -9.77 -62.02 22.95
N SER A 3 -8.61 -61.38 23.15
CA SER A 3 -8.46 -59.93 23.01
C SER A 3 -8.57 -59.55 21.54
N ALA A 4 -9.42 -58.58 21.20
CA ALA A 4 -9.36 -57.88 19.93
C ALA A 4 -8.95 -56.43 20.21
N ASP A 5 -7.63 -56.27 20.25
CA ASP A 5 -6.96 -54.99 20.05
C ASP A 5 -6.61 -54.88 18.55
N ASN A 6 -6.39 -53.65 18.09
CA ASN A 6 -6.05 -53.21 16.72
C ASN A 6 -7.21 -53.09 15.70
N GLY A 7 -7.43 -51.96 15.01
CA GLY A 7 -6.59 -50.77 14.92
C GLY A 7 -7.39 -49.55 14.49
N LEU A 8 -7.32 -48.51 15.32
CA LEU A 8 -7.50 -47.14 14.89
C LEU A 8 -6.29 -46.76 14.01
N HIS A 9 -6.30 -47.20 12.76
CA HIS A 9 -5.52 -46.51 11.73
C HIS A 9 -6.29 -45.23 11.39
N ALA A 10 -6.02 -44.17 12.14
CA ALA A 10 -6.24 -42.83 11.63
C ALA A 10 -5.29 -42.67 10.44
N GLU A 11 -5.84 -42.75 9.24
CA GLU A 11 -5.13 -42.62 7.96
C GLU A 11 -4.17 -41.41 8.00
N PRO A 12 -2.85 -41.63 7.98
CA PRO A 12 -1.86 -40.55 7.99
C PRO A 12 -1.94 -39.67 6.72
N ASP A 13 -2.51 -40.20 5.64
CA ASP A 13 -2.56 -39.57 4.33
C ASP A 13 -3.48 -38.32 4.28
N LEU A 14 -4.55 -38.27 5.08
CA LEU A 14 -5.44 -37.10 5.16
C LEU A 14 -4.80 -35.91 5.89
N GLN A 15 -3.93 -36.17 6.88
CA GLN A 15 -3.24 -35.12 7.64
C GLN A 15 -2.05 -34.55 6.87
N VAL A 16 -1.34 -35.38 6.10
CA VAL A 16 -0.24 -34.95 5.23
C VAL A 16 -0.77 -34.07 4.10
N TRP A 17 -1.89 -34.43 3.47
CA TRP A 17 -2.49 -33.63 2.39
C TRP A 17 -2.95 -32.24 2.87
N GLY A 18 -3.52 -32.15 4.08
CA GLY A 18 -3.88 -30.87 4.70
C GLY A 18 -2.67 -29.99 5.09
N ALA A 19 -1.56 -30.60 5.51
CA ALA A 19 -0.35 -29.87 5.88
C ALA A 19 0.39 -29.28 4.66
N GLU A 20 0.46 -30.01 3.55
CA GLU A 20 1.05 -29.52 2.30
C GLU A 20 0.26 -28.35 1.70
N ASP A 21 -1.07 -28.43 1.71
CA ASP A 21 -1.93 -27.34 1.25
C ASP A 21 -1.90 -26.11 2.17
N ALA A 22 -1.80 -26.31 3.49
CA ALA A 22 -1.58 -25.23 4.46
C ALA A 22 -0.24 -24.53 4.21
N LEU A 23 0.84 -25.29 3.97
CA LEU A 23 2.15 -24.72 3.64
C LEU A 23 2.11 -23.93 2.33
N ARG A 24 1.52 -24.51 1.27
CA ARG A 24 1.41 -23.86 -0.05
C ARG A 24 0.56 -22.59 0.03
N SER A 25 -0.53 -22.60 0.78
CA SER A 25 -1.36 -21.41 0.99
C SER A 25 -0.64 -20.33 1.79
N GLY A 26 0.14 -20.71 2.81
CA GLY A 26 1.03 -19.81 3.55
C GLY A 26 2.06 -19.12 2.65
N GLN A 27 2.76 -19.88 1.81
CA GLN A 27 3.73 -19.34 0.84
C GLN A 27 3.07 -18.37 -0.17
N ARG A 28 1.85 -18.69 -0.62
CA ARG A 28 1.09 -17.81 -1.52
C ARG A 28 0.69 -16.50 -0.82
N ALA A 29 0.24 -16.58 0.43
CA ALA A 29 -0.13 -15.42 1.23
C ALA A 29 1.08 -14.51 1.47
N GLU A 30 2.24 -15.08 1.84
CA GLU A 30 3.48 -14.33 2.02
C GLU A 30 3.91 -13.62 0.73
N ARG A 31 3.90 -14.33 -0.41
CA ARG A 31 4.24 -13.74 -1.71
C ARG A 31 3.27 -12.62 -2.09
N ALA A 32 1.97 -12.81 -1.88
CA ALA A 32 0.96 -11.80 -2.14
C ALA A 32 1.18 -10.55 -1.27
N TRP A 33 1.51 -10.73 0.01
CA TRP A 33 1.83 -9.63 0.91
C TRP A 33 3.08 -8.86 0.46
N LEU A 34 4.17 -9.56 0.11
CA LEU A 34 5.40 -8.92 -0.39
C LEU A 34 5.14 -8.09 -1.66
N LEU A 35 4.32 -8.61 -2.58
CA LEU A 35 3.92 -7.90 -3.79
C LEU A 35 3.08 -6.67 -3.47
N ALA A 36 2.08 -6.80 -2.58
CA ALA A 36 1.25 -5.68 -2.15
C ALA A 36 2.09 -4.57 -1.48
N ARG A 37 3.03 -4.95 -0.61
CA ARG A 37 3.97 -4.04 0.03
C ARG A 37 4.84 -3.29 -0.98
N ALA A 38 5.38 -3.99 -1.97
CA ALA A 38 6.17 -3.39 -3.04
C ALA A 38 5.32 -2.42 -3.88
N ALA A 39 4.09 -2.81 -4.23
CA ALA A 39 3.16 -1.98 -4.99
C ALA A 39 2.78 -0.70 -4.22
N GLN A 40 2.48 -0.82 -2.93
CA GLN A 40 2.16 0.34 -2.07
C GLN A 40 3.33 1.31 -1.95
N ARG A 41 4.55 0.82 -1.79
CA ARG A 41 5.76 1.66 -1.75
C ARG A 41 6.01 2.36 -3.09
N SER A 42 5.85 1.65 -4.20
CA SER A 42 5.96 2.22 -5.54
C SER A 42 4.92 3.32 -5.77
N ALA A 43 3.67 3.06 -5.42
CA ALA A 43 2.59 4.04 -5.51
C ALA A 43 2.84 5.27 -4.62
N ALA A 44 3.37 5.09 -3.41
CA ALA A 44 3.75 6.20 -2.55
C ALA A 44 4.83 7.10 -3.18
N THR A 45 5.87 6.51 -3.78
CA THR A 45 6.91 7.26 -4.51
C THR A 45 6.33 8.02 -5.71
N SER A 46 5.41 7.40 -6.45
CA SER A 46 4.75 8.06 -7.57
C SER A 46 3.92 9.27 -7.13
N LEU A 47 3.24 9.17 -5.99
CA LEU A 47 2.50 10.31 -5.41
C LEU A 47 3.44 11.41 -4.90
N ASP A 48 4.60 11.07 -4.34
CA ASP A 48 5.61 12.08 -3.98
C ASP A 48 6.09 12.88 -5.21
N HIS A 49 6.31 12.20 -6.34
CA HIS A 49 6.63 12.87 -7.61
C HIS A 49 5.48 13.73 -8.14
N SER A 50 4.24 13.24 -8.03
CA SER A 50 3.03 13.98 -8.40
C SER A 50 2.90 15.25 -7.56
N ALA A 51 3.06 15.16 -6.25
CA ALA A 51 3.03 16.30 -5.33
C ALA A 51 4.08 17.35 -5.70
N ALA A 52 5.32 16.93 -5.96
CA ALA A 52 6.39 17.83 -6.39
C ALA A 52 6.08 18.48 -7.74
N SER A 53 5.39 17.79 -8.64
CA SER A 53 4.93 18.36 -9.91
C SER A 53 3.87 19.43 -9.69
N HIS A 54 2.89 19.15 -8.84
CA HIS A 54 1.86 20.11 -8.49
C HIS A 54 2.43 21.37 -7.82
N GLU A 55 3.44 21.24 -6.96
CA GLU A 55 4.12 22.41 -6.39
C GLU A 55 4.81 23.26 -7.46
N ARG A 56 5.58 22.64 -8.36
CA ARG A 56 6.20 23.38 -9.48
C ARG A 56 5.16 24.08 -10.34
N THR A 57 4.00 23.46 -10.58
CA THR A 57 2.90 24.10 -11.32
C THR A 57 2.29 25.26 -10.54
N ALA A 58 2.10 25.12 -9.22
CA ALA A 58 1.63 26.21 -8.39
C ALA A 58 2.57 27.41 -8.41
N ASP A 59 3.87 27.16 -8.30
CA ASP A 59 4.89 28.22 -8.32
C ASP A 59 4.93 28.92 -9.69
N ALA A 60 4.72 28.19 -10.79
CA ALA A 60 4.60 28.79 -12.12
C ALA A 60 3.39 29.73 -12.23
N TYR A 61 2.26 29.36 -11.61
CA TYR A 61 1.07 30.21 -11.56
C TYR A 61 1.28 31.45 -10.68
N ASP A 62 1.96 31.33 -9.53
CA ASP A 62 2.30 32.48 -8.70
C ASP A 62 3.18 33.48 -9.46
N VAL A 63 4.22 32.99 -10.14
CA VAL A 63 5.07 33.83 -11.00
C VAL A 63 4.24 34.51 -12.11
N ALA A 64 3.22 33.85 -12.65
CA ALA A 64 2.33 34.45 -13.65
C ALA A 64 1.41 35.52 -13.04
N ALA A 65 0.98 35.34 -11.79
CA ALA A 65 0.18 36.30 -11.04
C ALA A 65 0.96 37.57 -10.71
N ASP A 66 2.24 37.43 -10.35
CA ASP A 66 3.12 38.55 -9.95
C ASP A 66 3.48 39.50 -11.10
N ARG A 67 3.29 39.08 -12.36
CA ARG A 67 3.55 39.90 -13.55
C ARG A 67 2.48 40.97 -13.82
N ASN A 68 1.71 41.37 -12.80
CA ASN A 68 0.69 42.41 -12.84
C ASN A 68 -0.36 42.19 -13.96
N ASN A 69 -0.71 40.92 -14.19
CA ASN A 69 -1.66 40.53 -15.22
C ASN A 69 -3.12 40.71 -14.75
N PRO A 70 -4.06 41.06 -15.64
CA PRO A 70 -5.50 41.16 -15.32
C PRO A 70 -6.09 39.86 -14.73
N GLY A 71 -5.46 38.71 -15.02
CA GLY A 71 -5.83 37.39 -14.51
C GLY A 71 -5.11 36.96 -13.22
N ALA A 72 -4.42 37.85 -12.51
CA ALA A 72 -3.62 37.49 -11.33
C ALA A 72 -4.41 36.71 -10.27
N ASP A 73 -5.67 37.06 -10.03
CA ASP A 73 -6.51 36.34 -9.06
C ASP A 73 -6.91 34.94 -9.53
N GLU A 74 -7.09 34.73 -10.84
CA GLU A 74 -7.33 33.40 -11.39
C GLU A 74 -6.09 32.53 -11.25
N TYR A 75 -4.90 33.06 -11.55
CA TYR A 75 -3.64 32.34 -11.36
C TYR A 75 -3.39 31.99 -9.90
N ARG A 76 -3.65 32.89 -8.95
CA ARG A 76 -3.58 32.58 -7.51
C ARG A 76 -4.52 31.45 -7.11
N ARG A 77 -5.74 31.41 -7.66
CA ARG A 77 -6.69 30.30 -7.44
C ARG A 77 -6.14 28.98 -7.99
N HIS A 78 -5.54 28.99 -9.18
CA HIS A 78 -4.90 27.79 -9.74
C HIS A 78 -3.72 27.32 -8.91
N ALA A 79 -2.86 28.24 -8.46
CA ALA A 79 -1.74 27.91 -7.57
C ALA A 79 -2.22 27.26 -6.27
N ALA A 80 -3.25 27.85 -5.63
CA ALA A 80 -3.85 27.29 -4.43
C ALA A 80 -4.41 25.87 -4.65
N ARG A 81 -5.09 25.63 -5.77
CA ARG A 81 -5.63 24.29 -6.11
C ARG A 81 -4.52 23.26 -6.33
N HIS A 82 -3.45 23.63 -7.00
CA HIS A 82 -2.31 22.72 -7.17
C HIS A 82 -1.63 22.40 -5.83
N ARG A 83 -1.52 23.36 -4.91
CA ARG A 83 -1.02 23.09 -3.55
C ARG A 83 -1.92 22.15 -2.77
N GLU A 84 -3.23 22.24 -2.96
CA GLU A 84 -4.18 21.28 -2.38
C GLU A 84 -3.93 19.85 -2.91
N PHE A 85 -3.81 19.67 -4.22
CA PHE A 85 -3.47 18.36 -4.80
C PHE A 85 -2.14 17.82 -4.28
N ALA A 86 -1.10 18.66 -4.18
CA ALA A 86 0.17 18.25 -3.60
C ALA A 86 0.05 17.77 -2.14
N ARG A 87 -0.80 18.42 -1.34
CA ARG A 87 -1.08 18.03 0.04
C ARG A 87 -1.81 16.69 0.10
N GLU A 88 -2.80 16.47 -0.75
CA GLU A 88 -3.55 15.22 -0.85
C GLU A 88 -2.64 14.05 -1.27
N ASP A 89 -1.81 14.25 -2.29
CA ASP A 89 -0.84 13.26 -2.74
C ASP A 89 0.12 12.84 -1.62
N ARG A 90 0.64 13.80 -0.84
CA ARG A 90 1.50 13.52 0.32
C ARG A 90 0.75 12.77 1.43
N LEU A 91 -0.52 13.09 1.67
CA LEU A 91 -1.34 12.36 2.64
C LEU A 91 -1.54 10.91 2.21
N MET A 92 -1.84 10.69 0.93
CA MET A 92 -2.01 9.36 0.36
C MET A 92 -0.70 8.56 0.34
N ALA A 93 0.42 9.19 -0.03
CA ALA A 93 1.74 8.57 0.01
C ALA A 93 2.10 8.09 1.43
N ARG A 94 1.85 8.92 2.46
CA ARG A 94 2.04 8.54 3.87
C ARG A 94 1.13 7.38 4.28
N ARG A 95 -0.13 7.37 3.82
CA ARG A 95 -1.06 6.27 4.10
C ARG A 95 -0.57 4.96 3.48
N LEU A 96 -0.10 4.99 2.23
CA LEU A 96 0.42 3.81 1.54
C LEU A 96 1.70 3.28 2.20
N ARG A 97 2.60 4.16 2.66
CA ARG A 97 3.76 3.75 3.46
C ARG A 97 3.34 3.04 4.74
N ARG A 98 2.38 3.59 5.50
CA ARG A 98 1.82 2.92 6.69
C ARG A 98 1.20 1.56 6.38
N MET A 99 0.49 1.43 5.26
CA MET A 99 -0.06 0.14 4.83
C MET A 99 1.03 -0.87 4.46
N ALA A 100 2.12 -0.41 3.83
CA ALA A 100 3.25 -1.25 3.45
C ALA A 100 4.10 -1.71 4.64
N ASP A 101 4.08 -0.91 5.72
CA ASP A 101 4.80 -1.21 6.95
C ASP A 101 3.94 -1.98 7.95
N ALA A 102 2.60 -1.94 7.81
CA ALA A 102 1.71 -2.86 8.50
C ALA A 102 1.92 -4.28 7.95
N GLY A 103 2.46 -5.17 8.78
CA GLY A 103 2.74 -6.55 8.43
C GLY A 103 1.50 -7.37 8.00
N PRO A 104 1.69 -8.66 7.64
CA PRO A 104 0.63 -9.51 7.08
C PRO A 104 -0.61 -9.64 7.97
N MET A 105 -0.47 -9.39 9.27
CA MET A 105 -1.53 -9.13 10.25
C MET A 105 -0.89 -8.31 11.37
N GLY A 106 -1.65 -7.51 12.14
CA GLY A 106 -1.15 -6.68 13.25
C GLY A 106 -0.57 -7.45 14.46
N ILE A 107 0.30 -8.42 14.21
CA ILE A 107 0.99 -9.30 15.16
C ILE A 107 2.48 -8.93 15.32
N ALA A 108 2.89 -7.75 14.84
CA ALA A 108 4.18 -7.15 15.17
C ALA A 108 4.06 -6.26 16.42
N GLY A 109 3.43 -6.76 17.47
CA GLY A 109 3.09 -6.01 18.68
C GLY A 109 2.83 -6.87 19.92
N LEU A 110 3.47 -8.04 20.02
CA LEU A 110 3.61 -8.80 21.28
C LEU A 110 5.08 -9.15 21.49
#